data_AF-A0A978TIR6-F1
#
_entry.id   AF-A0A978TIR6-F1
#
_cell.length_a   1.000
_cell.length_b   1.000
_cell.length_c   1.000
_cell.angle_alpha   90.00
_cell.angle_beta   90.00
_cell.angle_gamma   90.00
#
_symmetry.space_group_name_H-M   'P 1'
#
loop_
_entity.id
_entity.type
_entity.pdbx_description
1 polymer ?
#
loop_
_entity_poly.entity_id
_entity_poly.type
_entity_poly.pdbx_seq_one_letter_code
_entity_poly.pdbx_strand_id
1 'polypeptide(L)'
;AEENLPSLLPGMTQWLEAGHRLVVLGVKVPVTAAPFSQTLTSPVGPVKIDTRRRYGGAATQPWGLQDPYGAVVWQYAYGAGELVLAATPHLAANAYQDQAGNFALLTQLVAKPGGRVWVDEYLHGYRDEAVITAAVGGATWLHYLARTPVLILASQALVVTLLALLAWNRRLGRRTSLPSVVVDNSQAYIQALAGVLRRAGSHDFVTQTLSQATRQQLQKSLGLGEAHLPLEVLQTAWEQHSGGAAKDLAAILTPPAIQGDAQLRAWLQQLQSLQLGSQETPHGHE
;
A
#
# COMPACT_ATOMS: atom_id res chain seq x y z
N ALA A 1 -14.54 -19.27 47.63
CA ALA A 1 -14.47 -17.91 48.20
C ALA A 1 -13.58 -17.90 49.44
N GLU A 2 -13.74 -18.87 50.34
CA GLU A 2 -12.83 -19.08 51.48
C GLU A 2 -11.36 -19.30 51.06
N GLU A 3 -11.10 -20.10 50.01
CA GLU A 3 -9.74 -20.44 49.57
C GLU A 3 -8.86 -19.26 49.09
N ASN A 4 -9.43 -18.06 48.87
CA ASN A 4 -8.69 -16.92 48.31
C ASN A 4 -8.65 -15.68 49.22
N LEU A 5 -9.17 -15.74 50.45
CA LEU A 5 -9.03 -14.61 51.39
C LEU A 5 -7.56 -14.27 51.74
N PRO A 6 -6.69 -15.27 52.00
CA PRO A 6 -5.29 -14.97 52.34
C PRO A 6 -4.52 -14.31 51.19
N SER A 7 -4.90 -14.60 49.94
CA SER A 7 -4.28 -14.01 48.75
C SER A 7 -4.85 -12.63 48.40
N LEU A 8 -6.09 -12.34 48.77
CA LEU A 8 -6.72 -11.04 48.56
C LEU A 8 -6.29 -10.00 49.60
N LEU A 9 -6.06 -10.41 50.85
CA LEU A 9 -5.80 -9.50 51.97
C LEU A 9 -4.82 -10.12 52.99
N PRO A 10 -3.50 -9.98 52.80
CA PRO A 10 -2.50 -10.51 53.73
C PRO A 10 -2.65 -9.90 55.13
N GLY A 11 -2.66 -10.73 56.17
CA GLY A 11 -2.80 -10.29 57.58
C GLY A 11 -4.23 -10.16 58.10
N MET A 12 -5.23 -10.11 57.21
CA MET A 12 -6.64 -10.00 57.62
C MET A 12 -7.19 -11.28 58.27
N THR A 13 -6.54 -12.42 58.01
CA THR A 13 -6.82 -13.70 58.69
C THR A 13 -6.68 -13.59 60.20
N GLN A 14 -5.55 -13.07 60.71
CA GLN A 14 -5.31 -12.90 62.15
C GLN A 14 -6.29 -11.90 62.77
N TRP A 15 -6.65 -10.86 62.01
CA TRP A 15 -7.63 -9.86 62.44
C TRP A 15 -9.04 -10.47 62.58
N LEU A 16 -9.46 -11.30 61.64
CA LEU A 16 -10.71 -12.05 61.74
C LEU A 16 -10.67 -13.05 62.90
N GLU A 17 -9.58 -13.80 63.08
CA GLU A 17 -9.42 -14.74 64.20
C GLU A 17 -9.51 -14.06 65.57
N ALA A 18 -9.11 -12.79 65.68
CA ALA A 18 -9.23 -11.99 66.89
C ALA A 18 -10.68 -11.56 67.23
N GLY A 19 -11.68 -11.96 66.45
CA GLY A 19 -13.10 -11.71 66.73
C GLY A 19 -13.70 -10.52 65.97
N HIS A 20 -12.94 -9.92 65.05
CA HIS A 20 -13.41 -8.79 64.28
C HIS A 20 -14.34 -9.20 63.13
N ARG A 21 -15.06 -8.23 62.56
CA ARG A 21 -15.97 -8.44 61.42
C ARG A 21 -15.43 -7.69 60.21
N LEU A 22 -15.26 -8.42 59.10
CA LEU A 22 -14.95 -7.83 57.80
C LEU A 22 -16.20 -7.83 56.92
N VAL A 23 -16.56 -6.67 56.36
CA VAL A 23 -17.63 -6.55 55.37
C VAL A 23 -17.03 -6.15 54.04
N VAL A 24 -17.20 -6.97 53.01
CA VAL A 24 -16.71 -6.70 51.66
C VAL A 24 -17.88 -6.55 50.70
N LEU A 25 -17.99 -5.37 50.09
CA LEU A 25 -19.02 -5.07 49.10
C LEU A 25 -18.49 -5.28 47.68
N GLY A 26 -19.33 -5.81 46.79
CA GLY A 26 -19.02 -5.95 45.36
C GLY A 26 -18.11 -7.12 44.99
N VAL A 27 -18.17 -8.23 45.73
CA VAL A 27 -17.39 -9.41 45.36
C VAL A 27 -17.90 -10.03 44.06
N LYS A 28 -16.97 -10.51 43.23
CA LYS A 28 -17.30 -11.14 41.95
C LYS A 28 -17.84 -12.55 42.17
N VAL A 29 -19.13 -12.75 41.93
CA VAL A 29 -19.80 -14.06 41.84
C VAL A 29 -20.48 -14.22 40.48
N PRO A 30 -20.77 -15.46 40.00
CA PRO A 30 -21.41 -15.68 38.70
C PRO A 30 -22.71 -14.91 38.52
N VAL A 31 -23.01 -14.58 37.26
CA VAL A 31 -24.29 -13.97 36.87
C VAL A 31 -25.35 -15.06 36.78
N THR A 32 -26.54 -14.80 37.32
CA THR A 32 -27.69 -15.71 37.25
C THR A 32 -28.80 -15.12 36.36
N ALA A 33 -29.91 -15.85 36.24
CA ALA A 33 -31.10 -15.42 35.52
C ALA A 33 -31.97 -14.41 36.32
N ALA A 34 -31.54 -13.99 37.51
CA ALA A 34 -32.27 -13.01 38.30
C ALA A 34 -32.46 -11.68 37.53
N PRO A 35 -33.58 -10.96 37.75
CA PRO A 35 -33.74 -9.58 37.28
C PRO A 35 -32.55 -8.72 37.71
N PHE A 36 -32.15 -7.78 36.86
CA PHE A 36 -31.07 -6.85 37.22
C PHE A 36 -31.50 -5.96 38.37
N SER A 37 -32.70 -5.40 38.30
CA SER A 37 -33.25 -4.46 39.27
C SER A 37 -34.44 -5.07 39.98
N GLN A 38 -34.34 -5.26 41.29
CA GLN A 38 -35.41 -5.87 42.09
C GLN A 38 -35.36 -5.40 43.54
N THR A 39 -36.48 -5.52 44.24
CA THR A 39 -36.57 -5.26 45.67
C THR A 39 -36.66 -6.59 46.41
N LEU A 40 -35.74 -6.82 47.34
CA LEU A 40 -35.71 -8.01 48.18
C LEU A 40 -36.13 -7.67 49.61
N THR A 41 -36.80 -8.61 50.26
CA THR A 41 -37.14 -8.50 51.68
C THR A 41 -35.91 -8.80 52.52
N SER A 42 -35.72 -8.04 53.60
CA SER A 42 -34.70 -8.29 54.62
C SER A 42 -35.30 -8.04 56.02
N PRO A 43 -34.62 -8.45 57.10
CA PRO A 43 -35.06 -8.19 58.48
C PRO A 43 -35.26 -6.70 58.81
N VAL A 44 -34.64 -5.80 58.04
CA VAL A 44 -34.73 -4.34 58.21
C VAL A 44 -35.67 -3.68 57.20
N GLY A 45 -36.43 -4.48 56.43
CA GLY A 45 -37.38 -4.01 55.44
C GLY A 45 -36.96 -4.26 53.99
N PRO A 46 -37.65 -3.64 53.02
CA PRO A 46 -37.38 -3.81 51.60
C PRO A 46 -36.06 -3.15 51.19
N VAL A 47 -35.23 -3.88 50.46
CA VAL A 47 -33.91 -3.45 49.98
C VAL A 47 -33.87 -3.52 48.47
N LYS A 48 -33.54 -2.40 47.82
CA LYS A 48 -33.37 -2.30 46.37
C LYS A 48 -32.00 -2.84 45.97
N ILE A 49 -31.97 -3.75 44.99
CA ILE A 49 -30.75 -4.39 44.49
C ILE A 49 -30.70 -4.28 42.96
N ASP A 50 -29.60 -3.69 42.46
CA ASP A 50 -29.28 -3.63 41.04
C ASP A 50 -28.08 -4.53 40.69
N THR A 51 -28.29 -5.86 40.71
CA THR A 51 -27.33 -6.85 40.20
C THR A 51 -28.01 -8.18 39.90
N ARG A 52 -27.54 -8.86 38.84
CA ARG A 52 -27.92 -10.25 38.51
C ARG A 52 -27.04 -11.31 39.19
N ARG A 53 -26.10 -10.89 40.01
CA ARG A 53 -25.11 -11.80 40.63
C ARG A 53 -25.65 -12.38 41.93
N ARG A 54 -25.54 -13.69 42.11
CA ARG A 54 -25.94 -14.40 43.33
C ARG A 54 -24.90 -15.42 43.75
N TYR A 55 -24.79 -15.63 45.04
CA TYR A 55 -24.00 -16.70 45.62
C TYR A 55 -24.88 -17.93 45.85
N GLY A 56 -24.50 -19.06 45.25
CA GLY A 56 -25.24 -20.33 45.33
C GLY A 56 -24.58 -21.41 46.20
N GLY A 57 -23.54 -21.08 46.97
CA GLY A 57 -22.83 -22.06 47.81
C GLY A 57 -23.39 -22.19 49.22
N ALA A 58 -22.86 -23.15 49.97
CA ALA A 58 -23.19 -23.37 51.39
C ALA A 58 -22.54 -22.29 52.25
N ALA A 59 -23.26 -21.20 52.51
CA ALA A 59 -22.89 -20.15 53.45
C ALA A 59 -24.08 -19.81 54.34
N THR A 60 -23.81 -19.25 55.52
CA THR A 60 -24.87 -18.79 56.41
C THR A 60 -25.47 -17.50 55.84
N GLN A 61 -26.80 -17.38 55.88
CA GLN A 61 -27.54 -16.26 55.29
C GLN A 61 -28.37 -15.51 56.35
N PRO A 62 -27.75 -15.01 57.44
CA PRO A 62 -28.50 -14.50 58.58
C PRO A 62 -29.29 -13.21 58.30
N TRP A 63 -28.98 -12.50 57.21
CA TRP A 63 -29.65 -11.25 56.85
C TRP A 63 -30.78 -11.41 55.81
N GLY A 64 -31.09 -12.63 55.40
CA GLY A 64 -32.25 -12.93 54.55
C GLY A 64 -32.28 -12.26 53.16
N LEU A 65 -31.21 -11.58 52.75
CA LEU A 65 -31.14 -10.88 51.46
C LEU A 65 -30.80 -11.87 50.34
N GLN A 66 -31.80 -12.65 49.96
CA GLN A 66 -31.70 -13.73 48.98
C GLN A 66 -32.98 -13.85 48.14
N ASP A 67 -32.86 -14.60 47.06
CA ASP A 67 -33.97 -14.99 46.20
C ASP A 67 -33.77 -16.44 45.71
N PRO A 68 -34.70 -17.00 44.90
CA PRO A 68 -34.54 -18.36 44.38
C PRO A 68 -33.26 -18.58 43.54
N TYR A 69 -32.58 -17.52 43.10
CA TYR A 69 -31.33 -17.61 42.35
C TYR A 69 -30.09 -17.58 43.26
N GLY A 70 -30.26 -17.35 44.56
CA GLY A 70 -29.22 -17.42 45.59
C GLY A 70 -29.15 -16.18 46.49
N ALA A 71 -28.07 -16.07 47.25
CA ALA A 71 -27.85 -14.97 48.19
C ALA A 71 -27.21 -13.75 47.52
N VAL A 72 -27.63 -12.55 47.91
CA VAL A 72 -26.96 -11.29 47.58
C VAL A 72 -25.95 -10.92 48.65
N VAL A 73 -26.26 -11.21 49.92
CA VAL A 73 -25.35 -11.04 51.07
C VAL A 73 -25.27 -12.36 51.83
N TRP A 74 -24.06 -12.80 52.18
CA TRP A 74 -23.82 -14.05 52.90
C TRP A 74 -22.63 -13.94 53.87
N GLN A 75 -22.56 -14.88 54.81
CA GLN A 75 -21.59 -14.90 55.89
C GLN A 75 -20.76 -16.19 55.91
N TYR A 76 -19.49 -16.06 56.31
CA TYR A 76 -18.68 -17.14 56.85
C TYR A 76 -18.27 -16.82 58.29
N ALA A 77 -18.34 -17.82 59.16
CA ALA A 77 -17.68 -17.74 60.46
C ALA A 77 -16.18 -18.01 60.26
N TYR A 78 -15.32 -17.18 60.86
CA TYR A 78 -13.87 -17.32 60.73
C TYR A 78 -13.23 -17.23 62.11
N GLY A 79 -13.02 -18.38 62.76
CA GLY A 79 -12.61 -18.43 64.17
C GLY A 79 -13.65 -17.75 65.06
N ALA A 80 -13.23 -16.75 65.84
CA ALA A 80 -14.13 -15.91 66.65
C ALA A 80 -14.78 -14.76 65.85
N GLY A 81 -14.31 -14.50 64.63
CA GLY A 81 -14.76 -13.39 63.79
C GLY A 81 -15.73 -13.81 62.69
N GLU A 82 -16.08 -12.83 61.86
CA GLU A 82 -17.10 -12.97 60.83
C GLU A 82 -16.68 -12.28 59.54
N LEU A 83 -16.84 -12.99 58.42
CA LEU A 83 -16.69 -12.42 57.09
C LEU A 83 -18.07 -12.29 56.44
N VAL A 84 -18.43 -11.06 56.10
CA VAL A 84 -19.68 -10.73 55.41
C VAL A 84 -19.35 -10.28 53.99
N LEU A 85 -19.99 -10.89 53.01
CA LEU A 85 -19.75 -10.60 51.60
C LEU A 85 -21.05 -10.18 50.93
N ALA A 86 -20.98 -9.18 50.05
CA ALA A 86 -22.10 -8.74 49.23
C ALA A 86 -21.75 -8.79 47.74
N ALA A 87 -22.65 -9.32 46.91
CA ALA A 87 -22.47 -9.39 45.46
C ALA A 87 -22.53 -8.01 44.76
N THR A 88 -23.07 -6.98 45.43
CA THR A 88 -23.18 -5.61 44.90
C THR A 88 -22.29 -4.65 45.68
N PRO A 89 -21.55 -3.75 44.98
CA PRO A 89 -20.81 -2.67 45.63
C PRO A 89 -21.71 -1.50 46.04
N HIS A 90 -22.94 -1.43 45.51
CA HIS A 90 -23.80 -0.25 45.61
C HIS A 90 -24.90 -0.39 46.67
N LEU A 91 -24.72 -1.26 47.68
CA LEU A 91 -25.77 -1.59 48.64
C LEU A 91 -26.42 -0.37 49.30
N ALA A 92 -25.65 0.69 49.57
CA ALA A 92 -26.16 1.98 50.05
C ALA A 92 -25.55 3.15 49.26
N ALA A 93 -25.57 3.06 47.93
CA ALA A 93 -25.17 4.18 47.08
C ALA A 93 -26.15 5.36 47.23
N ASN A 94 -25.69 6.59 46.96
CA ASN A 94 -26.53 7.80 47.04
C ASN A 94 -27.80 7.72 46.15
N ALA A 95 -27.74 6.95 45.06
CA ALA A 95 -28.91 6.67 44.21
C ALA A 95 -30.06 6.00 44.98
N TYR A 96 -29.79 5.40 46.15
CA TYR A 96 -30.77 4.73 46.99
C TYR A 96 -31.23 5.54 48.20
N GLN A 97 -30.98 6.85 48.24
CA GLN A 97 -31.36 7.73 49.37
C GLN A 97 -32.84 7.61 49.80
N ASP A 98 -33.74 7.32 48.86
CA ASP A 98 -35.17 7.16 49.13
C ASP A 98 -35.56 5.71 49.51
N GLN A 99 -34.59 4.81 49.67
CA GLN A 99 -34.77 3.42 50.08
C GLN A 99 -34.13 3.18 51.45
N ALA A 100 -34.88 3.50 52.52
CA ALA A 100 -34.40 3.38 53.90
C ALA A 100 -33.82 1.99 54.25
N GLY A 101 -34.38 0.91 53.68
CA GLY A 101 -33.91 -0.45 53.92
C GLY A 101 -32.46 -0.69 53.47
N ASN A 102 -31.99 -0.01 52.42
CA ASN A 102 -30.61 -0.12 51.93
C ASN A 102 -29.59 0.36 52.98
N PHE A 103 -29.83 1.53 53.56
CA PHE A 103 -28.97 2.09 54.61
C PHE A 103 -29.11 1.36 55.94
N ALA A 104 -30.34 0.95 56.29
CA ALA A 104 -30.57 0.15 57.50
C ALA A 104 -29.85 -1.20 57.42
N LEU A 105 -29.84 -1.83 56.24
CA LEU A 105 -29.14 -3.10 56.04
C LEU A 105 -27.64 -2.89 56.15
N LEU A 106 -27.06 -1.91 55.44
CA LEU A 106 -25.62 -1.62 55.55
C LEU A 106 -25.22 -1.37 57.01
N THR A 107 -26.02 -0.60 57.75
CA THR A 107 -25.81 -0.36 59.19
C THR A 107 -25.81 -1.66 59.98
N GLN A 108 -26.76 -2.58 59.71
CA GLN A 108 -26.80 -3.89 60.36
C GLN A 108 -25.58 -4.77 60.02
N LEU A 109 -25.03 -4.65 58.80
CA LEU A 109 -23.83 -5.39 58.40
C LEU A 109 -22.59 -4.88 59.14
N VAL A 110 -22.40 -3.57 59.22
CA VAL A 110 -21.15 -2.97 59.73
C VAL A 110 -21.15 -2.67 61.23
N ALA A 111 -22.30 -2.34 61.81
CA ALA A 111 -22.38 -1.92 63.20
C ALA A 111 -22.42 -3.12 64.16
N LYS A 112 -21.58 -3.06 65.20
CA LYS A 112 -21.71 -3.86 66.43
C LYS A 112 -21.87 -2.89 67.60
N PRO A 113 -22.71 -3.18 68.62
CA PRO A 113 -22.82 -2.33 69.81
C PRO A 113 -21.44 -2.06 70.43
N GLY A 114 -21.07 -0.78 70.58
CA GLY A 114 -19.77 -0.36 71.10
C GLY A 114 -18.56 -0.60 70.18
N GLY A 115 -18.78 -1.10 68.96
CA GLY A 115 -17.73 -1.35 67.98
C GLY A 115 -17.33 -0.11 67.21
N ARG A 116 -16.03 0.00 66.87
CA ARG A 116 -15.53 0.99 65.90
C ARG A 116 -15.70 0.44 64.48
N VAL A 117 -16.15 1.29 63.57
CA VAL A 117 -16.23 0.97 62.13
C VAL A 117 -15.06 1.64 61.43
N TRP A 118 -14.27 0.85 60.70
CA TRP A 118 -13.21 1.35 59.82
C TRP A 118 -13.66 1.17 58.39
N VAL A 119 -13.44 2.19 57.56
CA VAL A 119 -13.84 2.20 56.16
C VAL A 119 -12.58 2.30 55.32
N ASP A 120 -12.42 1.37 54.39
CA ASP A 120 -11.36 1.39 53.38
C ASP A 120 -11.98 1.72 52.02
N GLU A 121 -11.59 2.86 51.45
CA GLU A 121 -12.02 3.32 50.14
C GLU A 121 -11.04 2.83 49.06
N TYR A 122 -10.98 1.51 48.87
CA TYR A 122 -10.12 0.85 47.86
C TYR A 122 -10.35 1.35 46.40
N LEU A 123 -11.41 2.13 46.15
CA LEU A 123 -11.70 2.73 44.83
C LEU A 123 -10.98 4.06 44.56
N HIS A 124 -10.32 4.68 45.54
CA HIS A 124 -9.55 5.91 45.31
C HIS A 124 -8.14 5.61 44.78
N GLY A 125 -8.09 5.13 43.53
CA GLY A 125 -7.01 5.34 42.56
C GLY A 125 -5.62 4.73 42.83
N TYR A 126 -5.25 4.43 44.07
CA TYR A 126 -3.94 3.90 44.39
C TYR A 126 -3.96 2.38 44.32
N ARG A 127 -3.42 1.84 43.23
CA ARG A 127 -3.03 0.44 43.12
C ARG A 127 -1.53 0.41 42.91
N ASP A 128 -0.81 -0.33 43.76
CA ASP A 128 0.60 -0.59 43.52
C ASP A 128 0.78 -1.26 42.15
N GLU A 129 1.74 -0.74 41.37
CA GLU A 129 2.06 -1.26 40.04
C GLU A 129 2.26 -2.77 40.03
N ALA A 130 2.88 -3.31 41.09
CA ALA A 130 3.10 -4.74 41.28
C ALA A 130 1.79 -5.56 41.26
N VAL A 131 0.72 -5.05 41.86
CA VAL A 131 -0.60 -5.72 41.93
C VAL A 131 -1.33 -5.60 40.59
N ILE A 132 -1.15 -4.50 39.86
CA ILE A 132 -1.68 -4.32 38.50
C ILE A 132 -1.03 -5.33 37.55
N THR A 133 0.30 -5.49 37.60
CA THR A 133 1.03 -6.45 36.76
C THR A 133 0.64 -7.89 37.03
N ALA A 134 0.38 -8.26 38.29
CA ALA A 134 -0.03 -9.61 38.68
C ALA A 134 -1.48 -9.93 38.29
N ALA A 135 -2.42 -8.98 38.44
CA ALA A 135 -3.84 -9.20 38.15
C ALA A 135 -4.19 -9.12 36.65
N VAL A 136 -3.45 -8.32 35.88
CA VAL A 136 -3.73 -8.09 34.44
C VAL A 136 -2.79 -8.91 33.54
N GLY A 137 -1.75 -9.54 34.10
CA GLY A 137 -0.78 -10.32 33.33
C GLY A 137 -0.08 -9.43 32.33
N GLY A 138 0.78 -8.53 32.81
CA GLY A 138 1.58 -7.64 31.97
C GLY A 138 0.73 -6.81 31.01
N ALA A 139 0.23 -5.66 31.48
CA ALA A 139 -0.57 -4.73 30.69
C ALA A 139 0.27 -4.06 29.57
N THR A 140 0.71 -4.83 28.60
CA THR A 140 1.23 -4.32 27.33
C THR A 140 0.06 -4.31 26.35
N TRP A 141 -0.10 -3.22 25.61
CA TRP A 141 -1.10 -3.08 24.54
C TRP A 141 -1.08 -4.28 23.56
N LEU A 142 0.06 -4.95 23.41
CA LEU A 142 0.22 -6.21 22.67
C LEU A 142 -0.65 -7.36 23.22
N HIS A 143 -0.75 -7.52 24.54
CA HIS A 143 -1.56 -8.57 25.16
C HIS A 143 -3.07 -8.33 25.00
N TYR A 144 -3.48 -7.05 25.04
CA TYR A 144 -4.84 -6.65 24.68
C TYR A 144 -5.16 -6.94 23.21
N LEU A 145 -4.22 -6.62 22.30
CA LEU A 145 -4.36 -6.87 20.87
C LEU A 145 -4.40 -8.37 20.53
N ALA A 146 -3.66 -9.21 21.28
CA ALA A 146 -3.67 -10.66 21.11
C ALA A 146 -4.99 -11.32 21.55
N ARG A 147 -5.70 -10.74 22.54
CA ARG A 147 -7.02 -11.22 22.99
C ARG A 147 -8.20 -10.72 22.15
N THR A 148 -7.96 -9.76 21.27
CA THR A 148 -9.00 -9.19 20.41
C THR A 148 -8.81 -9.65 18.96
N PRO A 149 -9.90 -9.79 18.18
CA PRO A 149 -9.82 -10.20 16.77
C PRO A 149 -9.14 -9.16 15.86
N VAL A 150 -8.68 -8.03 16.42
CA VAL A 150 -7.97 -6.97 15.70
C VAL A 150 -6.70 -7.48 15.05
N LEU A 151 -5.97 -8.40 15.70
CA LEU A 151 -4.76 -8.98 15.12
C LEU A 151 -5.06 -9.82 13.87
N ILE A 152 -6.20 -10.51 13.85
CA ILE A 152 -6.68 -11.28 12.69
C ILE A 152 -7.06 -10.32 11.55
N LEU A 153 -7.76 -9.23 11.85
CA LEU A 153 -8.12 -8.23 10.85
C LEU A 153 -6.88 -7.54 10.27
N ALA A 154 -5.90 -7.22 11.11
CA ALA A 154 -4.64 -6.60 10.68
C ALA A 154 -3.82 -7.54 9.77
N SER A 155 -3.76 -8.84 10.08
CA SER A 155 -3.07 -9.82 9.25
C SER A 155 -3.76 -10.03 7.90
N GLN A 156 -5.10 -10.08 7.88
CA GLN A 156 -5.87 -10.13 6.63
C GLN A 156 -5.62 -8.90 5.76
N ALA A 157 -5.66 -7.70 6.34
CA ALA A 157 -5.38 -6.47 5.63
C ALA A 157 -3.97 -6.48 5.02
N LEU A 158 -2.96 -6.90 5.79
CA LEU A 158 -1.58 -7.03 5.32
C LEU A 158 -1.47 -7.98 4.11
N VAL A 159 -2.10 -9.15 4.17
CA VAL A 159 -2.09 -10.14 3.06
C VAL A 159 -2.74 -9.56 1.81
N VAL A 160 -3.90 -8.90 1.94
CA VAL A 160 -4.58 -8.24 0.81
C VAL A 160 -3.71 -7.15 0.21
N THR A 161 -3.07 -6.31 1.03
CA THR A 161 -2.14 -5.27 0.56
C THR A 161 -0.95 -5.85 -0.19
N LEU A 162 -0.34 -6.93 0.32
CA LEU A 162 0.78 -7.60 -0.36
C LEU A 162 0.36 -8.18 -1.71
N LEU A 163 -0.81 -8.81 -1.79
CA LEU A 163 -1.35 -9.31 -3.06
C LEU A 163 -1.63 -8.16 -4.04
N ALA A 164 -2.19 -7.05 -3.56
CA ALA A 164 -2.44 -5.87 -4.38
C ALA A 164 -1.13 -5.25 -4.91
N LEU A 165 -0.10 -5.13 -4.08
CA LEU A 165 1.22 -4.65 -4.50
C LEU A 165 1.86 -5.58 -5.52
N LEU A 166 1.73 -6.90 -5.34
CA LEU A 166 2.27 -7.88 -6.26
C LEU A 166 1.50 -7.89 -7.59
N ALA A 167 0.19 -7.69 -7.56
CA ALA A 167 -0.64 -7.51 -8.75
C ALA A 167 -0.31 -6.21 -9.48
N TRP A 168 -0.12 -5.12 -8.73
CA TRP A 168 0.26 -3.81 -9.26
C TRP A 168 1.63 -3.83 -9.93
N ASN A 169 2.58 -4.58 -9.34
CA ASN A 169 3.95 -4.66 -9.85
C ASN A 169 4.13 -5.75 -10.92
N ARG A 170 3.10 -6.55 -11.21
CA ARG A 170 3.09 -7.46 -12.35
C ARG A 170 2.53 -6.71 -13.55
N ARG A 171 3.41 -6.35 -14.49
CA ARG A 171 3.06 -5.83 -15.81
C ARG A 171 2.14 -6.84 -16.52
N LEU A 172 0.83 -6.64 -16.46
CA LEU A 172 -0.16 -7.43 -17.17
C LEU A 172 -0.13 -7.00 -18.64
N GLY A 173 0.71 -7.67 -19.42
CA GLY A 173 0.76 -7.47 -20.87
C GLY A 173 1.83 -8.33 -21.51
N ARG A 174 1.49 -8.99 -22.62
CA ARG A 174 2.51 -9.58 -23.49
C ARG A 174 3.42 -8.46 -23.97
N ARG A 175 4.74 -8.69 -23.94
CA ARG A 175 5.70 -7.77 -24.55
C ARG A 175 5.43 -7.75 -26.05
N THR A 176 4.75 -6.72 -26.53
CA THR A 176 4.64 -6.45 -27.96
C THR A 176 5.96 -5.82 -28.40
N SER A 177 6.73 -6.52 -29.23
CA SER A 177 7.88 -5.90 -29.88
C SER A 177 7.37 -4.84 -30.84
N LEU A 178 7.83 -3.61 -30.68
CA LEU A 178 7.60 -2.57 -31.68
C LEU A 178 8.26 -3.03 -32.98
N PRO A 179 7.57 -2.95 -34.14
CA PRO A 179 8.21 -3.21 -35.42
C PRO A 179 9.38 -2.23 -35.57
N SER A 180 10.59 -2.75 -35.79
CA SER A 180 11.75 -1.92 -36.04
C SER A 180 11.50 -1.13 -37.33
N VAL A 181 11.44 0.19 -37.23
CA VAL A 181 11.45 1.07 -38.40
C VAL A 181 12.71 0.72 -39.19
N VAL A 182 12.54 0.20 -40.40
CA VAL A 182 13.63 0.04 -41.35
C VAL A 182 14.04 1.45 -41.74
N VAL A 183 15.11 1.94 -41.13
CA VAL A 183 15.78 3.16 -41.56
C VAL A 183 16.30 2.88 -42.97
N ASP A 184 15.94 3.73 -43.93
CA ASP A 184 16.48 3.64 -45.29
C ASP A 184 17.96 4.05 -45.26
N ASN A 185 18.81 3.08 -44.94
CA ASN A 185 20.25 3.23 -44.70
C ASN A 185 21.00 3.76 -45.94
N SER A 186 20.37 3.72 -47.11
CA SER A 186 20.90 4.22 -48.37
C SER A 186 21.12 5.73 -48.31
N GLN A 187 20.15 6.48 -47.77
CA GLN A 187 20.23 7.94 -47.69
C GLN A 187 21.31 8.38 -46.68
N ALA A 188 21.39 7.72 -45.53
CA ALA A 188 22.39 8.02 -44.51
C ALA A 188 23.82 7.77 -45.03
N TYR A 189 24.01 6.67 -45.76
CA TYR A 189 25.29 6.36 -46.41
C TYR A 189 25.66 7.40 -47.48
N ILE A 190 24.73 7.74 -48.38
CA ILE A 190 24.95 8.75 -49.42
C ILE A 190 25.31 10.11 -48.81
N GLN A 191 24.60 10.53 -47.76
CA GLN A 191 24.88 11.80 -47.07
C GLN A 191 26.25 11.79 -46.38
N ALA A 192 26.62 10.68 -45.74
CA ALA A 192 27.94 10.54 -45.11
C ALA A 192 29.08 10.61 -46.13
N LEU A 193 28.96 9.87 -47.23
CA LEU A 193 29.97 9.87 -48.30
C LEU A 193 30.09 11.24 -48.97
N ALA A 194 28.96 11.89 -49.27
CA ALA A 194 28.93 13.24 -49.83
C ALA A 194 29.59 14.26 -48.87
N GLY A 195 29.35 14.12 -47.56
CA GLY A 195 30.00 14.93 -46.53
C GLY A 195 31.52 14.76 -46.50
N VAL A 196 32.02 13.53 -46.62
CA VAL A 196 33.46 13.23 -46.67
C VAL A 196 34.11 13.87 -47.91
N LEU A 197 33.52 13.67 -49.10
CA LEU A 197 34.05 14.22 -50.35
C LEU A 197 34.06 15.76 -50.36
N ARG A 198 33.00 16.39 -49.83
CA ARG A 198 32.93 17.85 -49.71
C ARG A 198 34.00 18.39 -48.75
N ARG A 199 34.19 17.75 -47.59
CA ARG A 199 35.17 18.20 -46.58
C ARG A 199 36.61 17.97 -47.05
N ALA A 200 36.85 16.96 -47.88
CA ALA A 200 38.14 16.70 -48.50
C ALA A 200 38.46 17.62 -49.68
N GLY A 201 37.54 18.52 -50.09
CA GLY A 201 37.75 19.41 -51.23
C GLY A 201 37.91 18.67 -52.56
N SER A 202 37.33 17.47 -52.68
CA SER A 202 37.56 16.55 -53.81
C SER A 202 36.72 16.89 -55.05
N HIS A 203 36.58 18.19 -55.37
CA HIS A 203 35.74 18.66 -56.48
C HIS A 203 36.19 18.07 -57.83
N ASP A 204 37.50 18.02 -58.10
CA ASP A 204 38.05 17.46 -59.35
C ASP A 204 37.80 15.96 -59.50
N PHE A 205 37.92 15.22 -58.40
CA PHE A 205 37.64 13.78 -58.40
C PHE A 205 36.15 13.50 -58.70
N VAL A 206 35.25 14.29 -58.11
CA VAL A 206 33.81 14.14 -58.32
C VAL A 206 33.41 14.51 -59.75
N THR A 207 33.92 15.61 -60.31
CA THR A 207 33.60 16.02 -61.69
C THR A 207 34.15 15.03 -62.72
N GLN A 208 35.36 14.52 -62.52
CA GLN A 208 35.95 13.52 -63.40
C GLN A 208 35.19 12.19 -63.34
N THR A 209 34.86 11.70 -62.14
CA THR A 209 34.12 10.45 -61.95
C THR A 209 32.72 10.54 -62.57
N LEU A 210 32.00 11.63 -62.32
CA LEU A 210 30.67 11.85 -62.89
C LEU A 210 30.71 12.01 -64.40
N SER A 211 31.66 12.78 -64.94
CA SER A 211 31.84 12.92 -66.39
C SER A 211 32.07 11.57 -67.08
N GLN A 212 32.95 10.72 -66.51
CA GLN A 212 33.21 9.38 -67.04
C GLN A 212 31.96 8.48 -66.99
N ALA A 213 31.26 8.47 -65.86
CA ALA A 213 30.03 7.70 -65.71
C ALA A 213 28.94 8.15 -66.69
N THR A 214 28.76 9.47 -66.87
CA THR A 214 27.82 10.03 -67.84
C THR A 214 28.18 9.67 -69.27
N ARG A 215 29.47 9.72 -69.64
CA ARG A 215 29.92 9.26 -70.97
C ARG A 215 29.56 7.81 -71.22
N GLN A 216 29.81 6.93 -70.25
CA GLN A 216 29.47 5.51 -70.36
C GLN A 216 27.95 5.29 -70.46
N GLN A 217 27.17 6.02 -69.67
CA GLN A 217 25.71 5.93 -69.73
C GLN A 217 25.15 6.42 -71.07
N LEU A 218 25.69 7.53 -71.59
CA LEU A 218 25.31 8.10 -72.88
C LEU A 218 25.71 7.20 -74.05
N GLN A 219 26.88 6.57 -73.96
CA GLN A 219 27.29 5.55 -74.93
C GLN A 219 26.34 4.35 -74.95
N LYS A 220 25.91 3.89 -73.77
CA LYS A 220 24.91 2.81 -73.65
C LYS A 220 23.56 3.21 -74.22
N SER A 221 23.06 4.42 -73.95
CA SER A 221 21.78 4.88 -74.50
C SER A 221 21.82 5.05 -76.02
N LEU A 222 22.97 5.42 -76.58
CA LEU A 222 23.18 5.51 -78.03
C LEU A 222 23.47 4.15 -78.70
N GLY A 223 23.52 3.05 -77.94
CA GLY A 223 23.76 1.70 -78.49
C GLY A 223 25.18 1.45 -78.97
N LEU A 224 26.15 2.29 -78.59
CA LEU A 224 27.53 2.28 -79.09
C LEU A 224 28.47 1.30 -78.32
N GLY A 225 27.92 0.38 -77.54
CA GLY A 225 28.66 -0.64 -76.78
C GLY A 225 29.35 -0.12 -75.51
N GLU A 226 30.31 -0.89 -74.98
CA GLU A 226 31.03 -0.59 -73.72
C GLU A 226 32.51 -0.17 -73.92
N ALA A 227 32.99 -0.12 -75.16
CA ALA A 227 34.37 0.26 -75.46
C ALA A 227 34.57 1.78 -75.31
N HIS A 228 35.63 2.25 -74.66
CA HIS A 228 35.84 3.70 -74.49
C HIS A 228 35.98 4.41 -75.85
N LEU A 229 34.98 5.21 -76.21
CA LEU A 229 34.99 5.99 -77.45
C LEU A 229 35.55 7.40 -77.23
N PRO A 230 36.24 7.98 -78.23
CA PRO A 230 36.64 9.38 -78.22
C PRO A 230 35.41 10.30 -78.14
N LEU A 231 35.57 11.44 -77.46
CA LEU A 231 34.50 12.43 -77.25
C LEU A 231 33.90 12.93 -78.58
N GLU A 232 34.73 13.05 -79.62
CA GLU A 232 34.36 13.47 -80.97
C GLU A 232 33.34 12.51 -81.62
N VAL A 233 33.53 11.20 -81.41
CA VAL A 233 32.64 10.15 -81.94
C VAL A 233 31.31 10.16 -81.20
N LEU A 234 31.34 10.35 -79.87
CA LEU A 234 30.14 10.48 -79.05
C LEU A 234 29.33 11.74 -79.40
N GLN A 235 30.00 12.85 -79.68
CA GLN A 235 29.35 14.09 -80.10
C GLN A 235 28.65 13.93 -81.45
N THR A 236 29.31 13.31 -82.42
CA THR A 236 28.73 13.07 -83.75
C THR A 236 27.50 12.15 -83.66
N ALA A 237 27.58 11.08 -82.86
CA ALA A 237 26.46 10.17 -82.66
C ALA A 237 25.29 10.83 -81.91
N TRP A 238 25.60 11.71 -80.95
CA TRP A 238 24.58 12.50 -80.24
C TRP A 238 23.87 13.50 -81.17
N GLU A 239 24.61 14.23 -82.01
CA GLU A 239 24.04 15.20 -82.96
C GLU A 239 23.11 14.53 -83.98
N GLN A 240 23.45 13.31 -84.42
CA GLN A 240 22.61 12.48 -85.30
C GLN A 240 21.34 11.99 -84.58
N HIS A 241 21.44 11.64 -83.29
CA HIS A 241 20.32 11.12 -82.52
C HIS A 241 19.36 12.21 -82.01
N SER A 242 19.87 13.38 -81.65
CA SER A 242 19.10 14.51 -81.07
C SER A 242 18.54 15.49 -82.10
N GLY A 243 18.55 15.16 -83.40
CA GLY A 243 17.89 15.95 -84.44
C GLY A 243 18.46 17.37 -84.65
N GLY A 244 19.75 17.58 -84.38
CA GLY A 244 20.43 18.85 -84.66
C GLY A 244 20.35 19.93 -83.58
N ALA A 245 19.83 19.64 -82.38
CA ALA A 245 19.98 20.53 -81.24
C ALA A 245 21.43 20.45 -80.70
N ALA A 246 22.34 21.21 -81.30
CA ALA A 246 23.74 21.30 -80.90
C ALA A 246 23.91 22.02 -79.56
N LYS A 247 23.52 21.36 -78.45
CA LYS A 247 24.14 21.66 -77.16
C LYS A 247 25.55 21.12 -77.22
N ASP A 248 26.53 21.97 -76.95
CA ASP A 248 27.96 21.62 -76.96
C ASP A 248 28.22 20.53 -75.91
N LEU A 249 28.11 19.27 -76.34
CA LEU A 249 28.28 18.09 -75.50
C LEU A 249 29.72 18.00 -74.99
N ALA A 250 30.68 18.48 -75.78
CA ALA A 250 32.08 18.53 -75.39
C ALA A 250 32.31 19.51 -74.25
N ALA A 251 31.64 20.66 -74.24
CA ALA A 251 31.73 21.63 -73.15
C ALA A 251 31.14 21.11 -71.82
N ILE A 252 30.10 20.27 -71.85
CA ILE A 252 29.46 19.74 -70.63
C ILE A 252 30.20 18.50 -70.10
N LEU A 253 30.65 17.62 -71.00
CA LEU A 253 31.34 16.37 -70.63
C LEU A 253 32.83 16.58 -70.35
N THR A 254 33.44 17.70 -70.71
CA THR A 254 34.81 18.02 -70.29
C THR A 254 34.76 18.65 -68.90
N PRO A 255 35.35 18.02 -67.87
CA PRO A 255 35.24 18.53 -66.50
C PRO A 255 35.94 19.90 -66.40
N PRO A 256 35.24 20.97 -65.97
CA PRO A 256 35.88 22.25 -65.71
C PRO A 256 36.70 22.19 -64.41
N ALA A 257 37.70 23.07 -64.28
CA ALA A 257 38.43 23.26 -63.02
C ALA A 257 37.52 24.02 -62.03
N ILE A 258 36.80 23.27 -61.19
CA ILE A 258 35.80 23.83 -60.28
C ILE A 258 36.45 24.14 -58.93
N GLN A 259 36.41 25.41 -58.52
CA GLN A 259 37.02 25.86 -57.27
C GLN A 259 36.00 26.13 -56.14
N GLY A 260 34.74 25.70 -56.29
CA GLY A 260 33.75 25.84 -55.22
C GLY A 260 32.35 25.28 -55.49
N ASP A 261 31.57 25.17 -54.41
CA ASP A 261 30.24 24.53 -54.40
C ASP A 261 29.19 25.20 -55.30
N ALA A 262 29.33 26.50 -55.60
CA ALA A 262 28.41 27.22 -56.50
C ALA A 262 28.63 26.82 -57.97
N GLN A 263 29.89 26.75 -58.39
CA GLN A 263 30.28 26.30 -59.73
C GLN A 263 29.97 24.81 -59.93
N LEU A 264 30.21 23.98 -58.90
CA LEU A 264 29.85 22.55 -58.94
C LEU A 264 28.34 22.36 -59.16
N ARG A 265 27.50 23.09 -58.43
CA ARG A 265 26.04 23.02 -58.60
C ARG A 265 25.58 23.45 -59.98
N ALA A 266 26.14 24.52 -60.54
CA ALA A 266 25.81 24.98 -61.89
C ALA A 266 26.16 23.93 -62.96
N TRP A 267 27.34 23.30 -62.84
CA TRP A 267 27.74 22.22 -63.74
C TRP A 267 26.86 20.96 -63.58
N LEU A 268 26.53 20.56 -62.34
CA LEU A 268 25.63 19.43 -62.09
C LEU A 268 24.23 19.65 -62.67
N GLN A 269 23.71 20.89 -62.64
CA GLN A 269 22.43 21.22 -63.26
C GLN A 269 22.48 21.08 -64.79
N GLN A 270 23.60 21.47 -65.42
CA GLN A 270 23.80 21.26 -66.86
C GLN A 270 23.86 19.77 -67.19
N LEU A 271 24.58 18.98 -66.39
CA LEU A 271 24.69 17.53 -66.58
C LEU A 271 23.35 16.81 -66.38
N GLN A 272 22.57 17.21 -65.37
CA GLN A 272 21.22 16.67 -65.15
C GLN A 272 20.27 16.99 -66.32
N SER A 273 20.40 18.16 -66.93
CA SER A 273 19.60 18.53 -68.11
C SER A 273 19.85 17.64 -69.33
N LEU A 274 21.04 17.03 -69.44
CA LEU A 274 21.34 16.06 -70.49
C LEU A 274 20.64 14.72 -70.23
N GLN A 275 20.61 14.27 -68.97
CA GLN A 275 19.97 13.00 -68.60
C GLN A 275 18.45 13.03 -68.78
N LEU A 276 17.80 14.16 -68.46
CA LEU A 276 16.37 14.35 -68.69
C LEU A 276 16.03 14.42 -70.19
N GLY A 277 16.86 15.05 -71.01
CA GLY A 277 16.66 15.10 -72.47
C GLY A 277 16.82 13.75 -73.17
N SER A 278 17.67 12.85 -72.66
CA SER A 278 17.84 11.49 -73.19
C SER A 278 16.70 10.52 -72.84
N GLN A 279 15.80 10.88 -71.92
CA GLN A 279 14.65 10.04 -71.56
C GLN A 279 13.38 10.36 -72.38
N GLU A 280 13.38 11.42 -73.19
CA GLU A 280 12.20 11.88 -73.93
C GLU A 280 12.08 11.39 -75.37
N THR A 281 12.94 10.49 -75.88
CA THR A 281 12.65 9.77 -77.13
C THR A 281 11.72 8.59 -76.83
N PRO A 282 10.42 8.66 -77.16
CA PRO A 282 9.56 7.49 -77.08
C PRO A 282 10.00 6.55 -78.20
N HIS A 283 10.30 5.30 -77.86
CA HIS A 283 10.33 4.24 -78.85
C HIS A 283 8.95 4.17 -79.52
N GLY A 284 8.81 4.84 -80.66
CA GLY A 284 7.72 4.63 -81.62
C GLY A 284 8.06 3.43 -82.50
N HIS A 285 7.11 2.49 -82.55
CA HIS A 285 6.77 1.50 -83.59
C HIS A 285 7.93 0.68 -84.20
N GLU A 286 7.87 -0.66 -84.34
CA GLU A 286 6.80 -1.61 -84.63
C GLU A 286 7.04 -2.97 -83.96
#